data_AF-A0A2X3EP75-F1
#
_entry.id   AF-A0A2X3EP75-F1
#
_cell.length_a   1.000
_cell.length_b   1.000
_cell.length_c   1.000
_cell.angle_alpha   90.00
_cell.angle_beta   90.00
_cell.angle_gamma   90.00
#
_symmetry.space_group_name_H-M   'P 1'
#
loop_
_entity.id
_entity.type
_entity.pdbx_description
1 polymer ?
#
loop_
_entity_poly.entity_id
_entity_poly.type
_entity_poly.pdbx_seq_one_letter_code
_entity_poly.pdbx_strand_id
1 'polypeptide(L)' 'MTVSTTQVRSSGAQLARLADLLDAGVIRVAIDSVFPLAQAQMAHERAAQGHLEGKIVLLVMDSSAG' A
#
# COMPACT_ATOMS: atom_id res chain seq x y z
N MET A 1 12.84 9.54 22.68
CA MET A 1 12.23 9.36 21.35
C MET A 1 10.99 8.51 21.54
N THR A 2 9.79 9.09 21.35
CA THR A 2 8.51 8.44 21.67
C THR A 2 8.04 7.64 20.48
N VAL A 3 8.13 6.31 20.57
CA VAL A 3 7.56 5.41 19.56
C VAL A 3 6.06 5.31 19.84
N SER A 4 5.24 6.04 19.09
CA SER A 4 3.78 5.89 19.12
C SER A 4 3.44 4.51 18.56
N THR A 5 3.08 3.58 19.43
CA THR A 5 2.49 2.29 19.05
C THR A 5 1.09 2.55 18.49
N THR A 6 1.00 2.79 17.18
CA THR A 6 -0.29 2.92 16.48
C THR A 6 -1.04 1.59 16.56
N GLN A 7 -1.90 1.44 17.57
CA GLN A 7 -2.87 0.36 17.62
C GLN A 7 -3.86 0.53 16.47
N VAL A 8 -3.82 -0.39 15.51
CA VAL A 8 -4.74 -0.40 14.37
C VAL A 8 -6.07 -0.98 14.84
N ARG A 9 -7.08 -0.12 14.97
CA ARG A 9 -8.48 -0.56 15.11
C ARG A 9 -9.07 -0.68 13.71
N SER A 10 -9.26 -1.90 13.24
CA SER A 10 -9.98 -2.18 11.99
C SER A 10 -11.47 -1.83 12.17
N SER A 11 -11.87 -0.66 11.67
CA SER A 11 -13.26 -0.22 11.64
C SER A 11 -13.79 -0.26 10.21
N GLY A 12 -14.68 -1.22 9.92
CA GLY A 12 -15.28 -1.35 8.59
C GLY A 12 -16.05 -0.10 8.14
N ALA A 13 -16.69 0.60 9.09
CA ALA A 13 -17.39 1.86 8.79
C ALA A 13 -16.44 3.00 8.39
N GLN A 14 -15.23 3.06 8.95
CA GLN A 14 -14.22 4.05 8.54
C GLN A 14 -13.63 3.71 7.18
N LEU A 15 -13.42 2.42 6.90
CA LEU A 15 -12.96 1.97 5.59
C LEU A 15 -13.99 2.29 4.49
N ALA A 16 -15.28 2.13 4.77
CA ALA A 16 -16.35 2.49 3.84
C ALA A 16 -16.33 3.98 3.48
N ARG A 17 -16.24 4.88 4.48
CA ARG A 17 -16.09 6.32 4.23
C ARG A 17 -14.82 6.63 3.42
N LEU A 18 -13.73 5.90 3.67
CA LEU A 18 -12.49 6.07 2.91
C LEU A 18 -12.69 5.67 1.43
N ALA A 19 -13.50 4.64 1.15
CA ALA A 19 -13.84 4.22 -0.20
C ALA A 19 -14.64 5.28 -0.95
N ASP A 20 -15.64 5.92 -0.32
CA ASP A 20 -16.38 7.04 -0.93
C ASP A 20 -15.45 8.20 -1.31
N LEU A 21 -14.50 8.55 -0.44
CA LEU A 21 -13.54 9.62 -0.70
C LEU A 21 -12.52 9.28 -1.78
N LEU A 22 -12.16 8.00 -1.91
CA LEU A 22 -11.32 7.49 -2.99
C LEU A 22 -12.07 7.53 -4.33
N ASP A 23 -13.34 7.11 -4.35
CA ASP A 23 -14.19 7.12 -5.55
C ASP A 23 -14.46 8.54 -6.06
N ALA A 24 -14.70 9.47 -5.13
CA ALA A 24 -14.84 10.90 -5.44
C ALA A 24 -13.52 11.58 -5.88
N GLY A 25 -12.39 10.87 -5.86
CA GLY A 25 -11.07 11.40 -6.25
C GLY A 25 -10.46 12.40 -5.25
N VAL A 26 -11.04 12.55 -4.06
CA VAL A 26 -10.59 13.45 -2.99
C VAL A 26 -9.32 12.92 -2.33
N ILE A 27 -9.20 11.60 -2.21
CA ILE A 27 -8.02 10.93 -1.68
C ILE A 27 -7.34 10.15 -2.82
N ARG A 28 -6.00 10.18 -2.85
CA ARG A 28 -5.20 9.33 -3.74
C ARG A 28 -4.28 8.46 -2.91
N VAL A 29 -4.19 7.18 -3.27
CA VAL A 29 -3.22 6.27 -2.65
C VAL A 29 -1.83 6.64 -3.18
N ALA A 30 -0.94 7.08 -2.29
CA ALA A 30 0.47 7.23 -2.64
C ALA A 30 1.08 5.84 -2.79
N ILE A 31 1.45 5.49 -4.02
CA ILE A 31 2.13 4.24 -4.36
C ILE A 31 3.58 4.60 -4.66
N ASP A 32 4.51 4.04 -3.89
CA ASP A 32 5.95 4.19 -4.13
C ASP A 32 6.35 3.34 -5.34
N SER A 33 6.01 2.05 -5.29
CA SER A 33 6.43 1.07 -6.29
C SER A 33 5.41 -0.05 -6.42
N VAL A 34 5.36 -0.64 -7.61
CA VAL A 34 4.54 -1.83 -7.92
C VAL A 34 5.47 -2.92 -8.41
N PHE A 35 5.44 -4.08 -7.77
CA PHE A 35 6.23 -5.25 -8.18
C PHE A 35 5.31 -6.44 -8.44
N PRO A 36 5.61 -7.31 -9.42
CA PRO A 36 5.02 -8.63 -9.50
C PRO A 36 5.24 -9.40 -8.19
N LEU A 37 4.29 -10.25 -7.79
CA LEU A 37 4.45 -11.11 -6.62
C LEU A 37 5.69 -12.01 -6.74
N ALA A 38 6.04 -12.43 -7.97
CA ALA A 38 7.27 -13.15 -8.26
C ALA A 38 8.55 -12.38 -7.87
N GLN A 39 8.48 -11.04 -7.79
CA GLN A 39 9.56 -10.15 -7.40
C GLN A 39 9.38 -9.60 -5.97
N ALA A 40 8.63 -10.30 -5.11
CA ALA A 40 8.43 -9.88 -3.72
C ALA A 40 9.73 -9.65 -2.94
N GLN A 41 10.82 -10.35 -3.29
CA GLN A 41 12.14 -10.09 -2.72
C GLN A 41 12.62 -8.66 -3.00
N MET A 42 12.50 -8.18 -4.25
CA MET A 42 12.89 -6.82 -4.63
C MET A 42 12.03 -5.77 -3.92
N ALA A 43 10.73 -6.03 -3.78
CA ALA A 43 9.82 -5.20 -3.00
C ALA A 43 10.26 -5.09 -1.53
N HIS A 44 10.71 -6.20 -0.93
CA HIS A 44 11.20 -6.22 0.43
C HIS A 44 12.53 -5.47 0.59
N GLU A 45 13.46 -5.64 -0.35
CA GLU A 45 14.72 -4.89 -0.39
C GLU A 45 14.47 -3.39 -0.52
N ARG A 46 13.56 -2.97 -1.41
CA ARG A 46 13.13 -1.57 -1.54
C ARG A 46 12.54 -1.03 -0.24
N ALA A 47 11.73 -1.83 0.45
CA ALA A 47 11.19 -1.46 1.76
C ALA A 47 12.27 -1.30 2.83
N ALA A 48 13.27 -2.17 2.82
CA ALA A 48 14.37 -2.17 3.77
C ALA A 48 15.35 -1.01 3.58
N GLN A 49 15.48 -0.46 2.38
CA GLN A 49 16.33 0.69 2.06
C GLN A 49 15.87 2.01 2.73
N GLY A 50 14.65 2.06 3.28
CA GLY A 50 14.09 3.26 3.88
C GLY A 50 13.63 4.29 2.85
N HIS A 51 13.06 5.41 3.32
CA HIS A 51 12.47 6.47 2.47
C HIS A 51 11.41 5.96 1.49
N LEU A 52 10.45 5.18 1.99
CA LEU A 52 9.27 4.83 1.19
C LEU A 52 8.30 6.01 1.18
N GLU A 53 8.00 6.51 -0.01
CA GLU A 53 6.97 7.53 -0.21
C GLU A 53 5.65 6.85 -0.56
N GLY A 54 5.01 6.25 0.45
CA GLY A 54 3.70 5.62 0.31
C GLY A 54 3.71 4.10 0.48
N LYS A 55 2.97 3.39 -0.38
CA LYS A 55 2.78 1.93 -0.31
C LYS A 55 3.51 1.21 -1.44
N ILE A 56 4.06 0.03 -1.13
CA ILE A 56 4.51 -0.93 -2.13
C ILE A 56 3.37 -1.90 -2.42
N VAL A 57 3.05 -2.07 -3.70
CA VAL A 57 1.98 -2.97 -4.16
C VAL A 57 2.58 -4.21 -4.79
N LEU A 58 2.07 -5.38 -4.43
CA LEU A 58 2.41 -6.66 -5.06
C LEU A 58 1.28 -7.11 -5.98
N LEU A 59 1.58 -7.27 -7.28
CA LEU A 59 0.63 -7.77 -8.27
C LEU A 59 0.63 -9.30 -8.29
N VAL A 60 -0.50 -9.91 -7.93
CA VAL A 60 -0.67 -11.36 -7.83
C VAL A 60 -0.97 -12.00 -9.19
N MET A 61 -1.50 -11.23 -10.14
CA MET A 61 -1.69 -11.65 -11.53
C MET A 61 -0.86 -10.74 -12.44
N ASP A 62 -0.01 -11.35 -13.24
CA ASP A 62 0.68 -10.65 -14.31
C ASP A 62 -0.27 -10.52 -15.49
N SER A 63 -0.60 -9.30 -15.91
CA SER A 63 -1.46 -9.07 -17.08
C SER A 63 -0.74 -9.34 -18.42
N SER A 64 0.53 -9.74 -18.39
CA SER A 64 1.30 -10.15 -19.58
C SER A 64 1.47 -11.67 -19.73
N ALA A 65 0.81 -12.48 -18.91
CA ALA A 65 0.58 -13.89 -19.18
C ALA A 65 -0.73 -14.08 -19.96
N GLY A 66 -0.69 -13.76 -21.26
CA GLY A 66 -1.75 -13.99 -22.25
C GLY A 66 -1.16 -14.38 -23.58
#